data_AF-A0A6J5C3V9-F1
#
_entry.id   AF-A0A6J5C3V9-F1
#
_cell.length_a   1.000
_cell.length_b   1.000
_cell.length_c   1.000
_cell.angle_alpha   90.00
_cell.angle_beta   90.00
_cell.angle_gamma   90.00
#
_symmetry.space_group_name_H-M   'P 1'
#
loop_
_entity.id
_entity.type
_entity.pdbx_description
1 polymer ?
#
loop_
_entity_poly.entity_id
_entity_poly.type
_entity_poly.pdbx_seq_one_letter_code
_entity_poly.pdbx_strand_id
1 'polypeptide(L)' 'MSETKEHKGAKPADIEHPQPATHSDNEKSKLPERHDEGRDQSPADRPGKKPGEGEPSVS' A
#
# COMPACT_ATOMS: atom_id res chain seq x y z
N MET A 1 4.22 26.22 5.77
CA MET A 1 2.79 25.98 5.51
C MET A 1 2.69 25.47 4.08
N SER A 2 2.53 24.17 3.89
CA SER A 2 2.53 23.57 2.55
C SER A 2 1.16 23.76 1.90
N GLU A 3 1.13 24.50 0.80
CA GLU A 3 -0.05 24.75 -0.03
C GLU A 3 -0.74 23.43 -0.44
N THR A 4 -2.00 23.26 -0.04
CA THR A 4 -2.91 22.28 -0.62
C THR A 4 -3.33 22.76 -2.00
N LYS A 5 -2.69 22.23 -3.05
CA LYS A 5 -3.12 22.45 -4.43
C LYS A 5 -4.27 21.49 -4.75
N GLU A 6 -5.49 22.01 -4.63
CA GLU A 6 -6.70 21.34 -5.12
C GLU A 6 -6.56 21.09 -6.64
N HIS A 7 -6.53 19.82 -7.03
CA HIS A 7 -6.59 19.44 -8.44
C HIS A 7 -8.05 19.41 -8.90
N LYS A 8 -8.59 20.61 -9.16
CA LYS A 8 -9.82 20.79 -9.92
C LYS A 8 -9.52 20.54 -11.40
N GLY A 9 -10.04 19.44 -11.94
CA GLY A 9 -9.87 19.10 -13.35
C GLY A 9 -10.75 17.95 -13.79
N ALA A 10 -12.07 18.16 -13.81
CA ALA A 10 -13.01 17.28 -14.47
C ALA A 10 -12.73 17.27 -15.99
N LYS A 11 -11.86 16.36 -16.44
CA LYS A 11 -11.82 15.90 -17.83
C LYS A 11 -12.78 14.71 -17.96
N PRO A 12 -13.47 14.52 -19.09
CA PRO A 12 -14.17 13.26 -19.32
C PRO A 12 -13.16 12.13 -19.19
N ALA A 13 -13.44 11.14 -18.33
CA ALA A 13 -12.56 10.01 -18.14
C ALA A 13 -12.38 9.33 -19.51
N ASP A 14 -11.15 9.31 -20.02
CA ASP A 14 -10.80 8.48 -21.16
C ASP A 14 -11.07 7.03 -20.74
N ILE A 15 -12.14 6.43 -21.29
CA ILE A 15 -12.60 5.10 -20.91
C ILE A 15 -11.57 4.04 -21.34
N GLU A 16 -10.77 4.33 -22.38
CA GLU A 16 -9.72 3.42 -22.84
C GLU A 16 -8.48 3.44 -21.92
N HIS A 17 -8.23 4.57 -21.25
CA HIS A 17 -7.12 4.73 -20.30
C HIS A 17 -7.63 5.42 -19.02
N PRO A 18 -8.38 4.69 -18.16
CA PRO A 18 -8.89 5.27 -16.93
C PRO A 18 -7.72 5.79 -16.10
N GLN A 19 -7.89 7.01 -15.56
CA GLN A 19 -6.88 7.59 -14.70
C GLN A 19 -6.66 6.70 -13.47
N PRO A 20 -5.41 6.46 -13.07
CA PRO A 20 -5.13 5.70 -11.86
C PRO A 20 -5.73 6.43 -10.65
N ALA A 21 -6.28 5.66 -9.71
CA ALA A 21 -6.82 6.21 -8.48
C ALA A 21 -5.70 6.88 -7.67
N THR A 22 -5.92 8.12 -7.23
CA THR A 22 -5.01 8.81 -6.32
C THR A 22 -5.49 8.60 -4.89
N HIS A 23 -4.74 7.84 -4.09
CA HIS A 23 -4.99 7.66 -2.67
C HIS A 23 -4.28 8.76 -1.86
N SER A 24 -4.87 9.18 -0.74
CA SER A 24 -4.24 10.15 0.16
C SER A 24 -3.61 9.39 1.33
N ASP A 25 -2.35 9.00 1.19
CA ASP A 25 -1.61 8.26 2.22
C ASP A 25 -0.96 9.21 3.24
N ASN A 26 -1.79 10.08 3.82
CA ASN A 26 -1.37 11.03 4.86
C ASN A 26 -1.62 10.44 6.28
N GLU A 27 -1.22 11.17 7.32
CA GLU A 27 -1.37 10.72 8.73
C GLU A 27 -2.82 10.37 9.13
N LYS A 28 -3.83 10.97 8.48
CA LYS A 28 -5.25 10.68 8.72
C LYS A 28 -5.72 9.37 8.06
N SER A 29 -4.97 8.87 7.08
CA SER A 29 -5.23 7.59 6.40
C SER A 29 -4.48 6.43 7.06
N LYS A 30 -3.55 6.71 7.97
CA LYS A 30 -2.84 5.67 8.71
C LYS A 30 -3.87 4.85 9.49
N LEU A 31 -3.85 3.53 9.27
CA LEU A 31 -4.64 2.62 10.09
C LEU A 31 -4.24 2.77 11.57
N PRO A 32 -5.19 2.64 12.51
CA PRO A 32 -4.88 2.65 13.93
C PRO A 32 -3.79 1.62 14.27
N GLU A 33 -3.03 1.93 15.32
CA GLU A 33 -2.03 0.99 15.84
C GLU A 33 -2.72 -0.34 16.16
N ARG A 34 -2.20 -1.42 15.58
CA ARG A 34 -2.72 -2.76 15.82
C ARG A 34 -1.79 -3.43 16.81
N HIS A 35 -2.30 -3.79 17.99
CA HIS A 35 -1.53 -4.52 19.01
C HIS A 35 -1.32 -5.99 18.61
N ASP A 36 -0.67 -6.21 17.47
CA ASP A 36 -0.49 -7.53 16.88
C ASP A 36 0.67 -8.32 17.51
N GLU A 37 1.53 -7.69 18.32
CA GLU A 37 2.72 -8.30 18.92
C GLU A 37 2.41 -9.54 19.78
N GLY A 38 1.28 -9.55 20.49
CA GLY A 38 0.81 -10.67 21.32
C GLY A 38 -0.32 -11.48 20.68
N ARG A 39 -0.65 -11.19 19.42
CA ARG A 39 -1.77 -11.82 18.73
C ARG A 39 -1.33 -13.18 18.23
N ASP A 40 -2.14 -14.21 18.47
CA ASP A 40 -1.88 -15.55 17.95
C ASP A 40 -2.01 -15.52 16.42
N GLN A 41 -0.89 -15.24 15.74
CA GLN A 41 -0.78 -15.25 14.29
C GLN A 41 -0.77 -16.70 13.84
N SER A 42 -1.58 -17.03 12.83
CA SER A 42 -1.56 -18.38 12.27
C SER A 42 -0.15 -18.68 11.77
N PRO A 43 0.35 -19.92 11.89
CA PRO A 43 1.61 -20.32 11.27
C PRO A 43 1.65 -20.07 9.75
N ALA A 44 0.50 -19.95 9.10
CA ALA A 44 0.35 -19.56 7.70
C ALA A 44 0.49 -18.06 7.44
N ASP A 45 0.26 -17.20 8.44
CA ASP A 45 0.41 -15.74 8.35
C ASP A 45 1.89 -15.32 8.39
N ARG A 46 2.77 -16.22 8.86
CA ARG A 46 4.21 -16.03 8.79
C ARG A 46 4.72 -16.52 7.44
N PRO A 47 5.59 -15.75 6.76
CA PRO A 47 6.22 -16.23 5.54
C PRO A 47 6.98 -17.53 5.85
N GLY A 48 6.57 -18.63 5.22
CA GLY A 48 7.11 -19.97 5.50
C GLY A 48 8.57 -20.18 5.07
N LYS A 49 9.16 -19.20 4.37
CA LYS A 49 10.56 -19.18 3.94
C LYS A 49 11.17 -17.84 4.31
N LYS A 50 12.42 -17.88 4.79
CA LYS A 50 13.18 -16.65 5.00
C LYS A 50 13.47 -15.99 3.64
N PRO A 51 13.54 -14.65 3.58
CA PRO A 51 14.08 -13.98 2.40
C PRO A 51 15.43 -14.61 2.01
N GLY A 52 15.56 -15.05 0.76
CA GLY A 52 16.74 -15.78 0.25
C GLY A 52 16.68 -17.31 0.30
N GLU A 53 15.74 -17.94 1.02
CA GLU A 53 15.52 -19.39 0.96
C GLU A 53 14.54 -19.77 -0.17
N GLY A 54 14.98 -19.59 -1.42
CA GLY A 54 14.20 -19.98 -2.60
C GLY A 54 14.34 -19.06 -3.80
N GLU A 55 15.04 -17.94 -3.65
CA GLU A 55 15.40 -17.10 -4.79
C GLU A 55 16.49 -17.79 -5.61
N PRO A 56 16.32 -17.93 -6.94
CA PRO A 56 17.39 -18.44 -7.79
C PRO A 56 18.59 -17.48 -7.73
N SER A 57 19.79 -18.03 -7.58
CA SER A 57 21.01 -17.23 -7.58
C SER A 57 21.15 -16.54 -8.94
N VAL A 58 21.01 -15.21 -8.95
CA VAL A 58 21.25 -14.41 -10.15
C VAL A 58 22.76 -14.26 -10.31
N SER A 59 23.28 -14.81 -11.41
CA SER A 59 24.69 -14.70 -11.85
C SER A 59 24.87 -13.51 -12.78
#